data_AF-A0A6G6J8D6-F1
#
_entry.id   AF-A0A6G6J8D6-F1
#
_cell.length_a   1.000
_cell.length_b   1.000
_cell.length_c   1.000
_cell.angle_alpha   90.00
_cell.angle_beta   90.00
_cell.angle_gamma   90.00
#
_symmetry.space_group_name_H-M   'P 1'
#
loop_
_entity.id
_entity.type
_entity.pdbx_description
1 polymer ?
#
loop_
_entity_poly.entity_id
_entity_poly.type
_entity_poly.pdbx_seq_one_letter_code
_entity_poly.pdbx_strand_id
1 'polypeptide(L)'
;MNWQDKLRNWDWDFTVIWSWFLDITQFHVQRIGWPAYLAIGGVIITLGLAFQPTRGLTSLIINAFIRTVFNYIQIVLSLVTVQLFGFLGKVVLAQFHRTRRWLSQIFQEKRPS
;
A
#
# COMPACT_ATOMS: atom_id res chain seq x y z
N MET A 1 -2.00 34.48 -33.11
CA MET A 1 -1.56 35.13 -31.86
C MET A 1 -0.04 35.03 -31.79
N ASN A 2 0.68 36.15 -31.81
CA ASN A 2 2.14 36.15 -31.82
C ASN A 2 2.69 35.74 -30.45
N TRP A 3 3.89 35.16 -30.40
CA TRP A 3 4.51 34.67 -29.16
C TRP A 3 4.69 35.78 -28.10
N GLN A 4 4.89 37.02 -28.55
CA GLN A 4 4.97 38.21 -27.70
C GLN A 4 3.64 38.51 -27.00
N ASP A 5 2.51 38.28 -27.67
CA ASP A 5 1.17 38.46 -27.09
C ASP A 5 0.87 37.38 -26.04
N LYS A 6 1.35 36.15 -26.24
CA LYS A 6 1.21 35.06 -25.27
C LYS A 6 2.00 35.34 -23.98
N LEU A 7 3.24 35.84 -24.11
CA LEU A 7 4.05 36.27 -22.96
C LEU A 7 3.42 37.45 -22.22
N ARG A 8 2.90 38.44 -22.96
CA ARG A 8 2.25 39.61 -22.38
C ARG A 8 0.99 39.24 -21.60
N ASN A 9 0.21 38.27 -22.11
CA ASN A 9 -1.04 37.85 -21.49
C ASN A 9 -0.87 36.73 -20.45
N TRP A 10 0.36 36.32 -20.13
CA TRP A 10 0.62 35.15 -19.28
C TRP A 10 -0.16 33.90 -19.72
N ASP A 11 -0.40 33.77 -21.03
CA ASP A 11 -1.15 32.69 -21.64
C ASP A 11 -0.23 31.47 -21.80
N TRP A 12 0.13 30.89 -20.66
CA TRP A 12 0.85 29.63 -20.59
C TRP A 12 -0.13 28.52 -20.91
N ASP A 13 -0.25 28.19 -22.19
CA ASP A 13 -1.07 27.07 -22.63
C ASP A 13 -0.46 25.74 -22.17
N PHE A 14 -0.86 25.31 -20.98
CA PHE A 14 -0.45 24.05 -20.37
C PHE A 14 -0.91 22.83 -21.17
N THR A 15 -1.83 23.00 -22.13
CA THR A 15 -2.38 21.92 -22.96
C THR A 15 -1.29 21.27 -23.82
N VAL A 16 -0.31 22.04 -24.29
CA VAL A 16 0.79 21.53 -25.12
C VAL A 16 1.73 20.65 -24.29
N ILE A 17 2.04 21.06 -23.07
CA ILE A 17 2.89 20.29 -22.16
C ILE A 17 2.13 19.03 -21.70
N TRP A 18 0.84 19.16 -21.43
CA TRP A 18 -0.02 18.08 -21.00
C TRP A 18 -0.20 17.00 -22.08
N SER A 19 -0.46 17.39 -23.33
CA SER A 19 -0.56 16.45 -24.45
C SER A 19 0.75 15.71 -24.68
N TRP A 20 1.89 16.42 -24.71
CA TRP A 20 3.20 15.79 -24.79
C TRP A 20 3.46 14.78 -23.66
N PHE A 21 3.09 15.12 -22.42
CA PHE A 21 3.25 14.24 -21.28
C PHE A 21 2.39 12.97 -21.38
N LEU A 22 1.13 13.11 -21.83
CA LEU A 22 0.23 11.99 -22.07
C LEU A 22 0.75 11.09 -23.20
N ASP A 23 1.24 11.67 -24.29
CA ASP A 23 1.77 10.92 -25.44
C ASP A 23 3.00 10.09 -25.05
N ILE A 24 3.93 10.68 -24.30
CA ILE A 24 5.10 9.95 -23.77
C ILE A 24 4.68 8.86 -22.81
N THR A 25 3.73 9.16 -21.92
CA THR A 25 3.23 8.19 -20.94
C THR A 25 2.59 7.01 -21.64
N GLN A 26 1.72 7.26 -22.61
CA GLN A 26 1.06 6.24 -23.40
C GLN A 26 2.07 5.40 -24.19
N PHE A 27 3.09 6.01 -24.80
CA PHE A 27 4.14 5.29 -25.51
C PHE A 27 4.89 4.30 -24.60
N HIS A 28 5.31 4.74 -23.40
CA HIS A 28 6.04 3.88 -22.47
C HIS A 28 5.17 2.78 -21.88
N VAL A 29 3.91 3.09 -21.57
CA VAL A 29 2.92 2.12 -21.08
C VAL A 29 2.66 1.03 -22.11
N GLN A 30 2.47 1.39 -23.38
CA GLN A 30 2.22 0.41 -24.45
C GLN A 30 3.43 -0.50 -24.69
N ARG A 31 4.65 0.00 -24.48
CA ARG A 31 5.89 -0.74 -24.78
C ARG A 31 6.41 -1.60 -23.62
N ILE A 32 6.32 -1.10 -22.40
CA ILE A 32 6.91 -1.74 -21.20
C ILE A 32 5.81 -2.36 -20.31
N GLY A 33 4.57 -1.90 -20.45
CA GLY A 33 3.44 -2.35 -19.63
C GLY A 33 3.36 -1.61 -18.29
N TRP A 34 2.79 -2.29 -17.29
CA TRP A 34 2.52 -1.71 -15.97
C TRP A 34 3.73 -1.08 -15.24
N PRO A 35 4.99 -1.52 -15.41
CA PRO A 35 6.12 -0.89 -14.72
C PRO A 35 6.40 0.54 -15.19
N ALA A 36 5.97 0.93 -16.39
CA ALA A 36 6.15 2.29 -16.90
C ALA A 36 5.46 3.34 -16.02
N TYR A 37 4.31 3.02 -15.43
CA TYR A 37 3.60 3.94 -14.54
C TYR A 37 4.39 4.26 -13.28
N LEU A 38 5.14 3.28 -12.73
CA LEU A 38 5.98 3.50 -11.57
C LEU A 38 7.16 4.42 -11.89
N ALA A 39 7.80 4.22 -13.04
CA ALA A 39 8.90 5.07 -13.48
C ALA A 39 8.45 6.51 -13.73
N ILE A 40 7.32 6.70 -14.42
CA ILE A 40 6.76 8.03 -14.71
C ILE A 40 6.31 8.72 -13.43
N GLY A 41 5.67 8.00 -12.51
CA GLY A 41 5.32 8.52 -11.18
C GLY A 41 6.57 8.95 -10.40
N GLY A 42 7.64 8.15 -10.46
CA GLY A 42 8.95 8.50 -9.89
C GLY A 42 9.51 9.79 -10.46
N VAL A 43 9.45 9.98 -11.79
CA VAL A 43 9.89 11.21 -12.45
C VAL A 43 9.09 12.43 -11.98
N ILE A 44 7.76 12.35 -11.92
CA ILE A 44 6.91 13.45 -11.42
C ILE A 44 7.27 13.82 -9.98
N ILE A 45 7.47 12.80 -9.13
CA ILE A 45 7.88 12.99 -7.73
C ILE A 45 9.24 13.68 -7.65
N THR A 46 10.23 13.23 -8.43
CA THR A 46 11.56 13.86 -8.44
C THR A 46 11.53 15.28 -8.98
N LEU A 47 10.69 15.58 -9.98
CA LEU A 47 10.47 16.94 -10.47
C LEU A 47 9.83 17.83 -9.38
N GLY A 48 8.77 17.36 -8.72
CA GLY A 48 8.15 18.07 -7.60
C GLY A 48 9.11 18.31 -6.43
N LEU A 49 10.06 17.39 -6.20
CA LEU A 49 11.13 17.53 -5.24
C LEU A 49 12.34 18.35 -5.74
N ALA A 50 12.46 18.61 -7.04
CA ALA A 50 13.54 19.43 -7.60
C ALA A 50 13.23 20.92 -7.47
N PHE A 51 11.97 21.32 -7.65
CA PHE A 51 11.55 22.72 -7.53
C PHE A 51 11.37 23.12 -6.05
N GLN A 52 12.19 24.07 -5.57
CA GLN A 52 12.10 24.59 -4.19
C GLN A 52 10.68 24.94 -3.70
N PRO A 53 9.80 25.60 -4.48
CA PRO A 53 8.46 25.94 -4.00
C PRO A 53 7.53 24.73 -3.81
N THR A 54 7.68 23.67 -4.62
CA THR A 54 6.81 22.48 -4.54
C THR A 54 7.36 21.40 -3.61
N ARG A 55 8.64 21.45 -3.26
CA ARG A 55 9.34 20.47 -2.41
C ARG A 55 8.61 20.14 -1.11
N GLY A 56 8.13 21.15 -0.39
CA GLY A 56 7.46 20.96 0.89
C GLY A 56 6.15 20.18 0.74
N LEU A 57 5.34 20.55 -0.24
CA LEU A 57 4.06 19.89 -0.54
C LEU A 57 4.29 18.46 -1.05
N THR A 58 5.22 18.27 -1.99
CA THR A 58 5.55 16.95 -2.52
C THR A 58 6.09 16.02 -1.43
N SER A 59 6.96 16.51 -0.55
CA SER A 59 7.47 15.74 0.60
C SER A 59 6.36 15.36 1.58
N LEU A 60 5.40 16.25 1.84
CA LEU A 60 4.27 15.97 2.72
C LEU A 60 3.40 14.86 2.14
N ILE A 61 3.06 14.97 0.85
CA ILE A 61 2.24 13.98 0.14
C ILE A 61 2.91 12.61 0.15
N ILE A 62 4.21 12.53 -0.17
CA ILE A 62 4.96 11.27 -0.17
C ILE A 62 5.00 10.66 1.22
N ASN A 63 5.29 11.46 2.25
CA ASN A 63 5.34 10.97 3.63
C ASN A 63 3.97 10.46 4.10
N ALA A 64 2.89 11.18 3.78
CA ALA A 64 1.52 10.75 4.07
C ALA A 64 1.18 9.44 3.34
N PHE A 65 1.52 9.33 2.05
CA PHE A 65 1.29 8.14 1.26
C PHE A 65 2.02 6.92 1.83
N ILE A 66 3.32 7.05 2.09
CA ILE A 66 4.14 5.98 2.68
C ILE A 66 3.57 5.54 4.02
N ARG A 67 3.24 6.49 4.92
CA ARG A 67 2.64 6.17 6.22
C ARG A 67 1.33 5.42 6.08
N THR A 68 0.45 5.84 5.17
CA THR A 68 -0.83 5.14 4.93
C THR A 68 -0.62 3.72 4.42
N VAL A 69 0.33 3.51 3.50
CA VAL A 69 0.66 2.17 2.99
C VAL A 69 1.17 1.27 4.12
N PHE A 70 2.12 1.75 4.94
CA PHE A 70 2.63 0.97 6.07
C PHE A 70 1.57 0.70 7.15
N ASN A 71 0.72 1.68 7.45
CA ASN A 71 -0.41 1.48 8.37
C ASN A 71 -1.37 0.41 7.84
N TYR A 72 -1.68 0.41 6.54
CA TYR A 72 -2.50 -0.62 5.93
C TYR A 72 -1.87 -2.01 6.07
N ILE A 73 -0.58 -2.14 5.73
CA ILE A 73 0.15 -3.41 5.88
C ILE A 73 0.13 -3.88 7.33
N GLN A 74 0.38 -2.98 8.29
CA GLN A 74 0.35 -3.29 9.72
C GLN A 74 -1.03 -3.79 10.16
N ILE A 75 -2.12 -3.14 9.73
CA ILE A 75 -3.49 -3.56 10.06
C ILE A 75 -3.77 -4.96 9.51
N VAL A 76 -3.41 -5.22 8.24
CA VAL A 76 -3.60 -6.53 7.62
C VAL A 76 -2.82 -7.61 8.37
N LEU A 77 -1.55 -7.35 8.71
CA LEU A 77 -0.73 -8.27 9.48
C LEU A 77 -1.28 -8.51 10.89
N SER A 78 -1.72 -7.46 11.58
CA SER A 78 -2.36 -7.60 12.90
C SER A 78 -3.62 -8.45 12.82
N LEU A 79 -4.45 -8.27 11.80
CA LEU A 79 -5.67 -9.07 11.61
C LEU A 79 -5.35 -10.55 11.39
N VAL A 80 -4.39 -10.84 10.51
CA VAL A 80 -3.91 -12.21 10.25
C VAL A 80 -3.35 -12.84 11.52
N THR A 81 -2.58 -12.07 12.29
CA THR A 81 -1.99 -12.52 13.55
C THR A 81 -3.06 -12.89 14.57
N VAL A 82 -4.07 -12.04 14.76
CA VAL A 82 -5.19 -12.32 15.67
C VAL A 82 -5.97 -13.57 15.26
N GLN A 83 -6.22 -13.76 13.97
CA GLN A 83 -6.89 -14.98 13.48
C GLN A 83 -6.05 -16.23 13.75
N LEU A 84 -4.74 -16.15 13.53
CA LEU A 84 -3.81 -17.25 13.78
C LEU A 84 -3.76 -17.62 15.28
N PHE A 85 -3.63 -16.64 16.17
CA PHE A 85 -3.67 -16.88 17.61
C PHE A 85 -5.04 -17.39 18.08
N GLY A 86 -6.14 -16.89 17.51
CA GLY A 86 -7.49 -17.39 17.77
C GLY A 86 -7.64 -18.87 17.37
N PHE A 87 -7.06 -19.26 16.23
CA PHE A 87 -7.02 -20.66 15.81
C PHE A 87 -6.16 -21.51 16.74
N LEU A 88 -4.95 -21.06 17.09
CA LEU A 88 -4.08 -21.77 18.03
C LEU A 88 -4.73 -21.95 19.40
N GLY A 89 -5.42 -20.93 19.91
CA GLY A 89 -6.19 -21.01 21.15
C GLY A 89 -7.26 -22.10 21.09
N LYS A 90 -8.00 -22.20 19.97
CA LYS A 90 -8.98 -23.27 19.76
C LYS A 90 -8.34 -24.66 19.71
N VAL A 91 -7.18 -24.79 19.06
CA VAL A 91 -6.42 -26.06 19.01
C VAL A 91 -5.98 -26.47 20.41
N VAL A 92 -5.43 -25.55 21.20
CA VAL A 92 -5.01 -25.81 22.58
C VAL A 92 -6.20 -26.23 23.45
N LEU A 93 -7.33 -25.53 23.33
CA LEU A 93 -8.57 -25.91 24.03
C LEU A 93 -9.06 -27.30 23.61
N ALA A 94 -9.03 -27.62 22.31
CA ALA A 94 -9.43 -28.93 21.82
C ALA A 94 -8.54 -30.05 22.42
N GLN A 95 -7.23 -29.81 22.49
CA GLN A 95 -6.29 -30.75 23.13
C GLN A 95 -6.53 -30.85 24.63
N PHE A 96 -6.78 -29.74 25.32
CA PHE A 96 -7.13 -29.76 26.74
C PHE A 96 -8.41 -30.57 27.02
N HIS A 97 -9.45 -30.39 26.21
CA HIS A 97 -10.67 -31.19 26.31
C HIS A 97 -10.44 -32.68 26.03
N ARG A 98 -9.54 -33.02 25.11
CA ARG A 98 -9.16 -34.40 24.83
C ARG A 98 -8.41 -35.01 26.02
N THR A 99 -7.43 -34.30 26.56
CA THR A 99 -6.67 -34.73 27.75
C THR A 99 -7.56 -34.88 28.97
N ARG A 100 -8.50 -33.96 29.21
CA ARG A 100 -9.47 -34.04 30.31
C ARG A 100 -10.35 -35.29 30.19
N ARG A 101 -10.84 -35.61 28.99
CA ARG A 101 -11.63 -36.84 28.75
C ARG A 101 -10.80 -38.09 29.00
N TRP A 102 -9.58 -38.15 28.50
CA TRP A 102 -8.67 -39.26 28.74
C TRP A 102 -8.38 -39.47 30.24
N LEU A 103 -8.09 -38.39 30.98
CA LEU A 103 -7.92 -38.46 32.44
C LEU A 103 -9.18 -38.99 33.14
N SER A 104 -10.36 -38.51 32.77
CA SER A 104 -11.60 -38.99 33.37
C SER A 104 -11.86 -40.48 33.13
N GLN A 105 -11.48 -41.00 31.96
CA GLN A 105 -11.60 -42.42 31.64
C GLN A 105 -10.66 -43.26 32.51
N ILE A 106 -9.40 -42.84 32.69
CA ILE A 106 -8.44 -43.53 33.57
C ILE A 106 -8.94 -43.57 35.02
N PHE A 107 -9.50 -42.47 35.52
CA PHE A 107 -10.03 -42.43 36.88
C PHE A 107 -11.29 -43.28 37.07
N GLN A 108 -12.12 -43.45 36.02
CA GLN A 108 -13.25 -44.37 36.04
C GLN A 108 -12.79 -45.83 36.02
N GLU A 109 -11.77 -46.15 35.22
CA GLU A 109 -11.22 -47.50 35.10
C GLU A 109 -10.52 -47.97 36.39
N LYS A 110 -9.96 -47.04 37.17
CA LYS A 110 -9.32 -47.30 38.47
C LYS A 110 -10.26 -47.39 39.68
N ARG A 111 -11.58 -47.26 39.52
CA ARG A 111 -12.53 -47.55 40.60
C ARG A 111 -13.02 -49.00 40.47
N PRO A 112 -12.39 -49.98 41.13
CA PRO A 112 -13.03 -51.28 41.31
C PRO A 112 -14.26 -51.09 42.20
N SER A 113 -15.41 -51.51 41.70
CA SER A 113 -16.62 -51.77 42.49
C SER A 113 -16.35 -52.84 43.54
#